data_AF-A0A1Y3ERF5-F1
#
_entry.id   AF-A0A1Y3ERF5-F1
#
_cell.length_a   1.000
_cell.length_b   1.000
_cell.length_c   1.000
_cell.angle_alpha   90.00
_cell.angle_beta   90.00
_cell.angle_gamma   90.00
#
_symmetry.space_group_name_H-M   'P 1'
#
loop_
_entity.id
_entity.type
_entity.pdbx_description
1 polymer ?
#
loop_
_entity_poly.entity_id
_entity_poly.type
_entity_poly.pdbx_seq_one_letter_code
_entity_poly.pdbx_strand_id
1 'polypeptide(L)'
;MVLIQGDIQQIVWKLRCEIELFMQNKDMWNLKKNAQGIKIYGAPSRHYHGMVIKGETKMCMSPEKVYDMIHPTSEYRFMWDAHVDKCEFLQELGPGLVLLHQVMRPSFMGCFSSRDTIDFMLQEESDSKRICLVHSLESSDLPPTPKHVRAFTYPSGMIIEKTENANESQITCFLQVKMNAKSIPQSIIDSSLMSMMQSYLLALRKAKDIAWKPLEKPIGRIRV
;
A
#
# COMPACT_ATOMS: atom_id res chain seq x y z
N MET A 1 -11.70 -2.43 21.01
CA MET A 1 -10.56 -1.50 20.91
C MET A 1 -9.31 -2.34 21.05
N VAL A 2 -8.43 -2.31 20.06
CA VAL A 2 -7.18 -3.06 20.03
C VAL A 2 -6.13 -2.25 20.80
N LEU A 3 -5.47 -2.86 21.79
CA LEU A 3 -4.37 -2.24 22.50
C LEU A 3 -3.17 -2.10 21.56
N ILE A 4 -2.69 -0.87 21.45
CA ILE A 4 -1.53 -0.51 20.65
C ILE A 4 -0.38 -0.26 21.61
N GLN A 5 0.72 -1.00 21.42
CA GLN A 5 1.95 -0.73 22.13
C GLN A 5 2.71 0.40 21.41
N GLY A 6 3.01 1.47 22.14
CA GLY A 6 3.80 2.62 21.64
C GLY A 6 2.98 3.88 21.36
N ASP A 7 3.69 4.96 21.09
CA ASP A 7 3.10 6.27 20.78
C ASP A 7 2.70 6.34 19.29
N ILE A 8 1.39 6.39 19.05
CA ILE A 8 0.79 6.50 17.72
C ILE A 8 1.37 7.70 16.94
N GLN A 9 1.57 8.84 17.60
CA GLN A 9 2.12 10.04 16.95
C GLN A 9 3.56 9.82 16.50
N GLN A 10 4.36 9.12 17.32
CA GLN A 10 5.72 8.77 16.96
C GLN A 10 5.77 7.81 15.76
N ILE A 11 4.82 6.88 15.67
CA ILE A 11 4.74 5.94 14.53
C ILE A 11 4.36 6.67 13.25
N VAL A 12 3.36 7.56 13.30
CA VAL A 12 2.97 8.41 12.17
C VAL A 12 4.13 9.30 11.72
N TRP A 13 4.84 9.91 12.66
CA TRP A 13 6.02 10.72 12.36
C TRP A 13 7.09 9.91 11.61
N LYS A 14 7.45 8.73 12.11
CA LYS A 14 8.43 7.84 11.45
C LYS A 14 7.98 7.42 10.05
N LEU A 15 6.71 7.05 9.90
CA LEU A 15 6.11 6.72 8.61
C LEU A 15 6.27 7.87 7.62
N ARG A 16 5.97 9.11 8.02
CA ARG A 16 6.14 10.29 7.15
C ARG A 16 7.59 10.54 6.78
N CYS A 17 8.49 10.58 7.75
CA CYS A 17 9.90 10.86 7.50
C CYS A 17 10.51 9.86 6.51
N GLU A 18 10.14 8.58 6.61
CA GLU A 18 10.66 7.56 5.71
C GLU A 18 10.09 7.68 4.29
N ILE A 19 8.78 7.93 4.15
CA ILE A 19 8.18 8.19 2.85
C ILE A 19 8.74 9.48 2.21
N GLU A 20 8.99 10.52 3.01
CA GLU A 20 9.62 11.74 2.53
C GLU A 20 11.05 11.48 2.04
N LEU A 21 11.84 10.72 2.80
CA LEU A 21 13.17 10.28 2.38
C LEU A 21 13.11 9.52 1.05
N PHE A 22 12.15 8.60 0.89
CA PHE A 22 11.94 7.85 -0.36
C PHE A 22 11.63 8.74 -1.55
N MET A 23 10.87 9.82 -1.34
CA MET A 23 10.53 10.79 -2.37
C MET A 23 11.71 11.71 -2.74
N GLN A 24 12.49 12.14 -1.76
CA GLN A 24 13.57 13.13 -1.96
C GLN A 24 14.88 12.50 -2.44
N ASN A 25 15.23 11.29 -1.97
CA ASN A 25 16.48 10.64 -2.33
C ASN A 25 16.32 9.90 -3.67
N LYS A 26 16.66 10.57 -4.77
CA LYS A 26 16.58 9.97 -6.12
C LYS A 26 17.65 8.91 -6.35
N ASP A 27 18.82 9.06 -5.74
CA ASP A 27 20.00 8.24 -6.01
C ASP A 27 19.94 6.86 -5.36
N MET A 28 19.09 6.66 -4.35
CA MET A 28 18.90 5.34 -3.74
C MET A 28 18.21 4.31 -4.67
N TRP A 29 17.50 4.78 -5.70
CA TRP A 29 16.61 3.95 -6.50
C TRP A 29 17.31 3.35 -7.72
N ASN A 30 17.33 2.02 -7.79
CA ASN A 30 17.80 1.30 -8.97
C ASN A 30 16.61 0.92 -9.85
N LEU A 31 16.58 1.35 -11.11
CA LEU A 31 15.55 0.92 -12.05
C LEU A 31 15.67 -0.59 -12.31
N LYS A 32 14.60 -1.35 -12.05
CA LYS A 32 14.54 -2.81 -12.22
C LYS A 32 13.66 -3.21 -13.40
N LYS A 33 12.60 -2.46 -13.68
CA LYS A 33 11.70 -2.71 -14.81
C LYS A 33 11.13 -1.41 -15.36
N ASN A 34 11.01 -1.33 -16.68
CA ASN A 34 10.29 -0.26 -17.35
C ASN A 34 9.48 -0.88 -18.49
N ALA A 35 8.18 -1.06 -18.27
CA ALA A 35 7.30 -1.69 -19.26
C ALA A 35 5.89 -1.13 -19.15
N GLN A 36 5.21 -0.99 -20.29
CA GLN A 36 3.83 -0.50 -20.35
C GLN A 36 3.64 0.85 -19.63
N GLY A 37 4.64 1.73 -19.62
CA GLY A 37 4.59 3.02 -18.91
C GLY A 37 4.61 2.92 -17.37
N ILE A 38 4.99 1.77 -16.81
CA ILE A 38 5.25 1.58 -15.37
C ILE A 38 6.75 1.44 -15.17
N LYS A 39 7.31 2.27 -14.29
CA LYS A 39 8.69 2.12 -13.84
C LYS A 39 8.69 1.49 -12.45
N ILE A 40 9.43 0.40 -12.29
CA ILE A 40 9.64 -0.28 -11.01
C ILE A 40 11.10 -0.13 -10.63
N TYR A 41 11.32 0.38 -9.43
CA TYR A 41 12.63 0.56 -8.82
C TYR A 41 12.74 -0.29 -7.57
N GLY A 42 13.97 -0.64 -7.21
CA GLY A 42 14.28 -1.33 -5.95
C GLY A 42 15.47 -0.71 -5.25
N ALA A 43 15.41 -0.71 -3.92
CA ALA A 43 16.53 -0.35 -3.04
C ALA A 43 16.56 -1.31 -1.83
N PRO A 44 17.73 -1.59 -1.23
CA PRO A 44 17.79 -2.40 -0.01
C PRO A 44 16.94 -1.79 1.11
N SER A 45 16.20 -2.64 1.84
CA SER A 45 15.45 -2.20 3.02
C SER A 45 16.39 -1.86 4.17
N ARG A 46 16.01 -0.87 4.98
CA ARG A 46 16.71 -0.53 6.23
C ARG A 46 16.19 -1.28 7.45
N HIS A 47 15.08 -2.02 7.30
CA HIS A 47 14.37 -2.64 8.41
C HIS A 47 14.50 -4.16 8.47
N TYR A 48 14.76 -4.79 7.33
CA TYR A 48 14.92 -6.24 7.24
C TYR A 48 15.83 -6.62 6.07
N HIS A 49 16.24 -7.89 6.03
CA HIS A 49 16.99 -8.42 4.89
C HIS A 49 16.04 -8.63 3.70
N GLY A 50 15.87 -7.57 2.89
CA GLY A 50 15.05 -7.55 1.68
C GLY A 50 15.09 -6.18 1.03
N MET A 51 14.01 -5.76 0.37
CA MET A 51 13.96 -4.50 -0.37
C MET A 51 12.76 -3.61 -0.06
N VAL A 52 12.91 -2.33 -0.37
CA VAL A 52 11.82 -1.42 -0.66
C VAL A 52 11.67 -1.32 -2.19
N ILE A 53 10.42 -1.36 -2.65
CA ILE A 53 10.04 -1.29 -4.06
C ILE A 53 9.29 0.01 -4.28
N LYS A 54 9.65 0.73 -5.34
CA LYS A 54 8.92 1.92 -5.79
C LYS A 54 8.33 1.68 -7.18
N GLY A 55 7.04 1.91 -7.34
CA GLY A 55 6.35 1.92 -8.63
C GLY A 55 5.93 3.34 -9.01
N GLU A 56 6.24 3.79 -10.22
CA GLU A 56 5.84 5.09 -10.74
C GLU A 56 5.06 4.95 -12.04
N THR A 57 3.93 5.63 -12.14
CA THR A 57 3.13 5.61 -13.37
C THR A 57 2.10 6.74 -13.47
N LYS A 58 1.71 7.09 -14.71
CA LYS A 58 0.56 7.94 -14.98
C LYS A 58 -0.71 7.09 -15.13
N MET A 59 -1.82 7.56 -14.56
CA MET A 59 -3.15 6.96 -14.66
C MET A 59 -4.07 7.87 -15.46
N CYS A 60 -4.87 7.31 -16.37
CA CYS A 60 -5.98 8.03 -17.02
C CYS A 60 -7.23 7.99 -16.14
N MET A 61 -7.09 8.47 -14.91
CA MET A 61 -8.15 8.64 -13.92
C MET A 61 -7.85 9.91 -13.12
N SER A 62 -8.89 10.61 -12.67
CA SER A 62 -8.74 11.73 -11.74
C SER A 62 -8.13 11.25 -10.40
N PRO A 63 -7.42 12.11 -9.65
CA PRO A 63 -6.85 11.71 -8.36
C PRO A 63 -7.87 11.17 -7.37
N GLU A 64 -9.09 11.73 -7.39
CA GLU A 64 -10.21 11.28 -6.57
C GLU A 64 -10.66 9.86 -6.92
N LYS A 65 -10.85 9.57 -8.22
CA LYS A 65 -11.22 8.23 -8.66
C LYS A 65 -10.15 7.21 -8.26
N VAL A 66 -8.86 7.51 -8.46
CA VAL A 66 -7.79 6.60 -8.04
C VAL A 66 -7.86 6.34 -6.54
N TYR A 67 -8.05 7.39 -5.74
CA TYR A 67 -8.08 7.27 -4.29
C TYR A 67 -9.26 6.42 -3.79
N ASP A 68 -10.41 6.52 -4.44
CA ASP A 68 -11.60 5.69 -4.18
C ASP A 68 -11.41 4.23 -4.62
N MET A 69 -10.71 4.01 -5.73
CA MET A 69 -10.38 2.67 -6.23
C MET A 69 -9.43 1.92 -5.29
N ILE A 70 -8.56 2.63 -4.56
CA ILE A 70 -7.62 2.01 -3.63
C ILE A 70 -8.10 1.98 -2.17
N HIS A 71 -9.20 2.67 -1.84
CA HIS A 71 -9.68 2.79 -0.46
C HIS A 71 -9.91 1.39 0.15
N PRO A 72 -9.37 1.12 1.36
CA PRO A 72 -9.22 -0.24 1.89
C PRO A 72 -10.54 -1.01 2.00
N THR A 73 -11.63 -0.33 2.37
CA THR A 73 -12.95 -0.95 2.58
C THR A 73 -13.96 -0.59 1.49
N SER A 74 -13.52 0.05 0.41
CA SER A 74 -14.39 0.39 -0.72
C SER A 74 -14.71 -0.86 -1.54
N GLU A 75 -15.96 -1.01 -1.97
CA GLU A 75 -16.35 -2.08 -2.90
C GLU A 75 -15.53 -2.05 -4.19
N TYR A 76 -15.14 -0.85 -4.66
CA TYR A 76 -14.35 -0.68 -5.87
C TYR A 76 -13.01 -1.39 -5.79
N ARG A 77 -12.36 -1.42 -4.62
CA ARG A 77 -11.05 -2.08 -4.44
C ARG A 77 -11.13 -3.57 -4.78
N PHE A 78 -12.19 -4.23 -4.35
CA PHE A 78 -12.38 -5.68 -4.52
C PHE A 78 -12.79 -6.06 -5.95
N MET A 79 -13.17 -5.09 -6.80
CA MET A 79 -13.52 -5.34 -8.20
C MET A 79 -12.29 -5.55 -9.10
N TRP A 80 -11.12 -5.02 -8.72
CA TRP A 80 -9.91 -5.07 -9.56
C TRP A 80 -8.67 -5.63 -8.87
N ASP A 81 -8.58 -5.56 -7.54
CA ASP A 81 -7.39 -6.03 -6.83
C ASP A 81 -7.48 -7.54 -6.55
N ALA A 82 -6.81 -8.32 -7.40
CA ALA A 82 -6.71 -9.76 -7.25
C ALA A 82 -5.93 -10.20 -5.98
N HIS A 83 -5.11 -9.32 -5.39
CA HIS A 83 -4.24 -9.65 -4.26
C HIS A 83 -4.94 -9.59 -2.90
N VAL A 84 -5.97 -8.74 -2.76
CA VAL A 84 -6.66 -8.53 -1.48
C VAL A 84 -7.91 -9.39 -1.39
N ASP A 85 -7.97 -10.24 -0.38
CA ASP A 85 -9.13 -11.08 -0.10
C ASP A 85 -10.21 -10.32 0.66
N LYS A 86 -9.82 -9.73 1.79
CA LYS A 86 -10.67 -8.90 2.64
C LYS A 86 -9.84 -7.82 3.33
N CYS A 87 -10.50 -6.73 3.67
CA CYS A 87 -9.92 -5.67 4.48
C CYS A 87 -10.99 -5.17 5.45
N GLU A 88 -10.70 -5.24 6.74
CA GLU A 88 -11.63 -4.91 7.82
C GLU A 88 -11.09 -3.71 8.60
N PHE A 89 -11.92 -2.69 8.75
CA PHE A 89 -11.63 -1.57 9.64
C PHE A 89 -11.83 -2.01 11.10
N LEU A 90 -10.81 -1.81 11.94
CA LEU A 90 -10.81 -2.26 13.32
C LEU A 90 -11.10 -1.12 14.30
N GLN A 91 -10.48 0.05 14.10
CA GLN A 91 -10.68 1.22 14.96
C GLN A 91 -10.14 2.51 14.32
N GLU A 92 -10.74 3.64 14.68
CA GLU A 92 -10.20 4.97 14.41
C GLU A 92 -9.21 5.32 15.51
N LEU A 93 -8.09 5.91 15.12
CA LEU A 93 -6.96 6.19 16.01
C LEU A 93 -6.65 7.68 16.13
N GLY A 94 -7.26 8.46 15.26
CA GLY A 94 -7.11 9.90 15.18
C GLY A 94 -7.49 10.40 13.80
N PRO A 95 -7.41 11.72 13.58
CA PRO A 95 -7.77 12.33 12.32
C PRO A 95 -6.96 11.73 11.16
N GLY A 96 -7.65 11.14 10.19
CA GLY A 96 -7.02 10.51 9.03
C GLY A 96 -6.32 9.17 9.29
N LEU A 97 -6.35 8.65 10.52
CA LEU A 97 -5.56 7.49 10.93
C LEU A 97 -6.46 6.35 11.42
N VAL A 98 -6.33 5.20 10.78
CA VAL A 98 -7.15 4.02 11.05
C VAL A 98 -6.31 2.78 11.26
N LEU A 99 -6.85 1.83 12.03
CA LEU A 99 -6.31 0.48 12.15
C LEU A 99 -7.14 -0.46 11.28
N LEU A 100 -6.47 -1.30 10.51
CA LEU A 100 -7.10 -2.28 9.64
C LEU A 100 -6.47 -3.66 9.71
N HIS A 101 -7.28 -4.68 9.49
CA HIS A 101 -6.85 -6.05 9.24
C HIS A 101 -7.02 -6.35 7.76
N GLN A 102 -5.91 -6.53 7.05
CA GLN A 102 -5.93 -6.91 5.65
C GLN A 102 -5.55 -8.38 5.52
N VAL A 103 -6.29 -9.11 4.69
CA VAL A 103 -5.96 -10.48 4.29
C VAL A 103 -5.69 -10.49 2.79
N MET A 104 -4.54 -11.05 2.43
CA MET A 104 -4.07 -11.22 1.07
C MET A 104 -4.31 -12.66 0.61
N ARG A 105 -4.75 -12.82 -0.64
CA ARG A 105 -4.90 -14.13 -1.27
C ARG A 105 -3.53 -14.80 -1.45
N PRO A 106 -3.49 -16.15 -1.53
CA PRO A 106 -2.30 -16.85 -1.97
C PRO A 106 -1.78 -16.27 -3.30
N SER A 107 -0.46 -16.18 -3.43
CA SER A 107 0.18 -15.56 -4.59
C SER A 107 1.36 -16.41 -5.07
N PHE A 108 1.95 -15.98 -6.19
CA PHE A 108 3.07 -16.68 -6.85
C PHE A 108 2.76 -18.16 -7.11
N MET A 109 1.64 -18.43 -7.79
CA MET A 109 1.19 -19.78 -8.15
C MET A 109 1.08 -20.73 -6.94
N GLY A 110 0.75 -20.20 -5.76
CA GLY A 110 0.57 -20.96 -4.53
C GLY A 110 1.84 -21.10 -3.67
N CYS A 111 3.00 -20.63 -4.15
CA CYS A 111 4.23 -20.62 -3.35
C CYS A 111 4.12 -19.73 -2.11
N PHE A 112 3.39 -18.61 -2.22
CA PHE A 112 2.96 -17.86 -1.04
C PHE A 112 1.53 -18.27 -0.72
N SER A 113 1.34 -18.97 0.41
CA SER A 113 0.02 -19.12 1.00
C SER A 113 -0.57 -17.75 1.42
N SER A 114 -1.81 -17.74 1.90
CA SER A 114 -2.47 -16.49 2.31
C SER A 114 -1.73 -15.77 3.44
N ARG A 115 -1.70 -14.44 3.38
CA ARG A 115 -1.05 -13.58 4.38
C ARG A 115 -2.06 -12.64 5.02
N ASP A 116 -1.80 -12.22 6.23
CA ASP A 116 -2.53 -11.12 6.85
C ASP A 116 -1.57 -10.06 7.41
N THR A 117 -2.06 -8.83 7.53
CA THR A 117 -1.37 -7.70 8.16
C THR A 117 -2.34 -6.94 9.06
N ILE A 118 -1.81 -6.41 10.17
CA ILE A 118 -2.52 -5.47 11.03
C ILE A 118 -1.82 -4.14 10.86
N ASP A 119 -2.47 -3.18 10.23
CA ASP A 119 -1.80 -1.96 9.77
C ASP A 119 -2.45 -0.70 10.32
N PHE A 120 -1.60 0.26 10.68
CA PHE A 120 -1.98 1.66 10.61
C PHE A 120 -2.08 2.09 9.16
N MET A 121 -3.11 2.86 8.84
CA MET A 121 -3.22 3.56 7.58
C MET A 121 -3.56 5.03 7.81
N LEU A 122 -2.68 5.89 7.31
CA LEU A 122 -2.88 7.34 7.26
C LEU A 122 -3.42 7.71 5.88
N GLN A 123 -4.56 8.38 5.85
CA GLN A 123 -5.24 8.80 4.63
C GLN A 123 -5.51 10.30 4.67
N GLU A 124 -4.82 11.06 3.82
CA GLU A 124 -4.95 12.52 3.75
C GLU A 124 -5.18 12.98 2.32
N GLU A 125 -5.91 14.07 2.18
CA GLU A 125 -6.12 14.73 0.90
C GLU A 125 -6.02 16.23 0.98
N SER A 126 -5.45 16.81 -0.06
CA SER A 126 -5.43 18.23 -0.34
C SER A 126 -5.84 18.47 -1.80
N ASP A 127 -5.85 19.73 -2.22
CA ASP A 127 -6.21 20.09 -3.60
C ASP A 127 -5.25 19.50 -4.64
N SER A 128 -3.98 19.27 -4.27
CA SER A 128 -2.93 18.81 -5.18
C SER A 128 -2.56 17.35 -5.03
N LYS A 129 -2.70 16.76 -3.83
CA LYS A 129 -2.33 15.36 -3.59
C LYS A 129 -3.34 14.61 -2.73
N ARG A 130 -3.37 13.29 -2.91
CA ARG A 130 -3.97 12.33 -1.98
C ARG A 130 -2.90 11.34 -1.56
N ILE A 131 -2.81 11.02 -0.27
CA ILE A 131 -1.84 10.08 0.25
C ILE A 131 -2.53 9.00 1.07
N CYS A 132 -2.05 7.78 0.89
CA CYS A 132 -2.41 6.61 1.67
C CYS A 132 -1.11 5.96 2.13
N LEU A 133 -0.71 6.17 3.38
CA LEU A 133 0.52 5.61 3.95
C LEU A 133 0.17 4.49 4.92
N VAL A 134 1.01 3.45 4.98
CA VAL A 134 0.71 2.24 5.75
C VAL A 134 1.95 1.73 6.48
N HIS A 135 1.73 1.21 7.70
CA HIS A 135 2.75 0.55 8.52
C HIS A 135 2.08 -0.49 9.43
N SER A 136 2.64 -1.71 9.48
CA SER A 136 2.14 -2.77 10.34
C SER A 136 2.42 -2.54 11.82
N LEU A 137 1.56 -3.09 12.65
CA LEU A 137 1.73 -3.17 14.09
C LEU A 137 1.93 -4.61 14.52
N GLU A 138 2.74 -4.76 15.56
CA GLU A 138 2.63 -5.93 16.41
C GLU A 138 1.49 -5.70 17.40
N SER A 139 0.54 -6.62 17.45
CA SER A 139 -0.59 -6.57 18.38
C SER A 139 -0.77 -7.91 19.07
N SER A 140 -0.73 -7.89 20.40
CA SER A 140 -1.02 -9.07 21.24
C SER A 140 -2.48 -9.50 21.14
N ASP A 141 -3.39 -8.55 20.89
CA ASP A 141 -4.84 -8.79 20.85
C ASP A 141 -5.28 -9.45 19.54
N LEU A 142 -4.46 -9.32 18.48
CA LEU A 142 -4.69 -9.93 17.17
C LEU A 142 -3.50 -10.84 16.79
N PRO A 143 -3.29 -11.94 17.53
CA PRO A 143 -2.18 -12.84 17.28
C PRO A 143 -2.30 -13.49 15.89
N PRO A 144 -1.18 -13.90 15.29
CA PRO A 144 -1.21 -14.68 14.06
C PRO A 144 -2.09 -15.92 14.22
N THR A 145 -2.89 -16.22 13.20
CA THR A 145 -3.74 -17.43 13.19
C THR A 145 -3.13 -18.51 12.30
N PRO A 146 -3.44 -19.80 12.49
CA PRO A 146 -2.95 -20.85 11.59
C PRO A 146 -3.43 -20.69 10.13
N LYS A 147 -4.49 -19.90 9.89
CA LYS A 147 -5.08 -19.70 8.55
C LYS A 147 -4.23 -18.82 7.64
N HIS A 148 -3.50 -17.87 8.22
CA HIS A 148 -2.74 -16.86 7.47
C HIS A 148 -1.36 -16.68 8.10
N VAL A 149 -0.31 -16.61 7.28
CA VAL A 149 1.00 -16.22 7.80
C VAL A 149 1.03 -14.70 7.94
N ARG A 150 1.25 -14.21 9.16
CA ARG A 150 1.39 -12.78 9.44
C ARG A 150 2.57 -12.19 8.68
N ALA A 151 2.31 -11.29 7.75
CA ALA A 151 3.32 -10.45 7.14
C ALA A 151 3.51 -9.16 7.95
N PHE A 152 4.59 -8.44 7.67
CA PHE A 152 4.85 -7.14 8.31
C PHE A 152 5.21 -6.10 7.25
N THR A 153 4.41 -5.06 7.15
CA THR A 153 4.57 -3.91 6.25
C THR A 153 5.34 -2.81 6.99
N TYR A 154 6.57 -2.55 6.58
CA TYR A 154 7.32 -1.35 6.95
C TYR A 154 6.81 -0.14 6.15
N PRO A 155 7.29 1.10 6.39
CA PRO A 155 6.73 2.30 5.76
C PRO A 155 6.54 2.13 4.25
N SER A 156 5.27 2.18 3.85
CA SER A 156 4.79 1.89 2.50
C SER A 156 3.60 2.82 2.21
N GLY A 157 3.09 2.81 0.98
CA GLY A 157 1.91 3.60 0.65
C GLY A 157 1.78 3.99 -0.81
N MET A 158 0.87 4.91 -1.08
CA MET A 158 0.67 5.51 -2.38
C MET A 158 0.47 7.02 -2.24
N ILE A 159 1.14 7.76 -3.13
CA ILE A 159 0.97 9.19 -3.34
C ILE A 159 0.34 9.37 -4.73
N ILE A 160 -0.75 10.11 -4.77
CA ILE A 160 -1.56 10.38 -5.95
C ILE A 160 -1.55 11.89 -6.17
N GLU A 161 -0.89 12.34 -7.23
CA GLU A 161 -0.71 13.76 -7.53
C GLU A 161 -1.57 14.15 -8.73
N LYS A 162 -2.17 15.33 -8.65
CA LYS A 162 -2.89 15.95 -9.76
C LYS A 162 -1.91 16.28 -10.89
N THR A 163 -2.34 16.09 -12.12
CA THR A 163 -1.61 16.57 -13.30
C THR A 163 -2.30 17.81 -13.89
N GLU A 164 -1.72 18.40 -14.92
CA GLU A 164 -2.36 19.49 -15.69
C GLU A 164 -3.73 19.08 -16.25
N ASN A 165 -3.91 17.79 -16.56
CA ASN A 165 -5.19 17.22 -16.94
C ASN A 165 -5.92 16.69 -15.70
N ALA A 166 -7.09 17.26 -15.39
CA ALA A 166 -7.90 16.87 -14.24
C ALA A 166 -8.37 15.40 -14.26
N ASN A 167 -8.39 14.77 -15.44
CA ASN A 167 -8.75 13.36 -15.63
C ASN A 167 -7.55 12.42 -15.59
N GLU A 168 -6.36 12.92 -15.23
CA GLU A 168 -5.14 12.13 -15.12
C GLU A 168 -4.42 12.38 -13.79
N SER A 169 -3.73 11.35 -13.32
CA SER A 169 -2.99 11.36 -12.05
C SER A 169 -1.58 10.82 -12.24
N GLN A 170 -0.62 11.38 -11.51
CA GLN A 170 0.70 10.79 -11.32
C GLN A 170 0.70 9.96 -10.04
N ILE A 171 1.12 8.69 -10.14
CA ILE A 171 1.15 7.75 -9.02
C ILE A 171 2.60 7.43 -8.68
N THR A 172 2.89 7.49 -7.39
CA THR A 172 4.10 6.92 -6.79
C THR A 172 3.68 5.99 -5.67
N CYS A 173 4.03 4.71 -5.78
CA CYS A 173 3.67 3.67 -4.83
C CYS A 173 4.92 3.03 -4.23
N PHE A 174 4.91 2.84 -2.90
CA PHE A 174 5.98 2.25 -2.13
C PHE A 174 5.49 0.97 -1.48
N LEU A 175 6.31 -0.09 -1.56
CA LEU A 175 6.06 -1.36 -0.90
C LEU A 175 7.33 -1.87 -0.23
N GLN A 176 7.24 -2.06 1.09
CA GLN A 176 8.32 -2.59 1.91
C GLN A 176 7.73 -3.62 2.88
N VAL A 177 7.59 -4.86 2.42
CA VAL A 177 6.86 -5.91 3.16
C VAL A 177 7.74 -7.14 3.41
N LYS A 178 7.81 -7.56 4.67
CA LYS A 178 8.41 -8.82 5.08
C LYS A 178 7.35 -9.92 5.06
N MET A 179 7.44 -10.79 4.06
CA MET A 179 6.45 -11.85 3.79
C MET A 179 6.52 -13.05 4.75
N ASN A 180 7.54 -13.11 5.61
CA ASN A 180 7.78 -14.21 6.57
C ASN A 180 7.77 -15.63 5.95
N ALA A 181 8.21 -15.74 4.69
CA ALA A 181 8.29 -17.01 3.96
C ALA A 181 9.66 -17.68 4.12
N LYS A 182 9.91 -18.27 5.30
CA LYS A 182 11.25 -18.79 5.70
C LYS A 182 11.87 -19.80 4.72
N SER A 183 11.04 -20.56 4.00
CA SER A 183 11.50 -21.60 3.07
C SER A 183 11.79 -21.08 1.66
N ILE A 184 11.62 -19.79 1.39
CA ILE A 184 11.77 -19.19 0.06
C ILE A 184 12.97 -18.23 0.09
N PRO A 185 13.94 -18.36 -0.84
CA PRO A 185 15.05 -17.42 -0.97
C PRO A 185 14.58 -15.98 -1.14
N GLN A 186 15.21 -15.04 -0.43
CA GLN A 186 14.79 -13.63 -0.44
C GLN A 186 14.79 -13.02 -1.85
N SER A 187 15.71 -13.41 -2.73
CA SER A 187 15.76 -12.95 -4.13
C SER A 187 14.50 -13.33 -4.93
N ILE A 188 13.88 -14.47 -4.63
CA ILE A 188 12.62 -14.91 -5.24
C ILE A 188 11.46 -14.09 -4.68
N ILE A 189 11.45 -13.84 -3.35
CA ILE A 189 10.46 -12.98 -2.70
C ILE A 189 10.50 -11.58 -3.33
N ASP A 190 11.68 -10.98 -3.40
CA ASP A 190 11.91 -9.65 -3.96
C ASP A 190 11.44 -9.56 -5.42
N SER A 191 11.81 -10.54 -6.25
CA SER A 191 11.37 -10.63 -7.65
C SER A 191 9.85 -10.75 -7.80
N SER A 192 9.23 -11.51 -6.90
CA SER A 192 7.77 -11.70 -6.86
C SER A 192 7.06 -10.42 -6.44
N LEU A 193 7.57 -9.71 -5.43
CA LEU A 193 7.01 -8.42 -4.99
C LEU A 193 7.13 -7.34 -6.07
N MET A 194 8.22 -7.30 -6.84
CA MET A 194 8.34 -6.39 -7.99
C MET A 194 7.31 -6.70 -9.09
N SER A 195 7.09 -7.98 -9.37
CA SER A 195 6.08 -8.44 -10.34
C SER A 195 4.65 -8.16 -9.86
N MET A 196 4.42 -8.31 -8.54
CA MET A 196 3.16 -7.96 -7.88
C MET A 196 2.87 -6.46 -7.99
N MET A 197 3.84 -5.59 -7.68
CA MET A 197 3.69 -4.13 -7.83
C MET A 197 3.31 -3.74 -9.26
N GLN A 198 3.97 -4.32 -10.27
CA GLN A 198 3.62 -4.02 -11.65
C GLN A 198 2.20 -4.50 -11.99
N SER A 199 1.85 -5.73 -11.59
CA SER A 199 0.53 -6.31 -11.87
C SER A 199 -0.59 -5.51 -11.20
N TYR A 200 -0.37 -5.08 -9.95
CA TYR A 200 -1.24 -4.21 -9.19
C TYR A 200 -1.48 -2.87 -9.90
N LEU A 201 -0.42 -2.18 -10.33
CA LEU A 201 -0.54 -0.90 -11.04
C LEU A 201 -1.20 -1.07 -12.43
N LEU A 202 -0.98 -2.19 -13.13
CA LEU A 202 -1.68 -2.51 -14.38
C LEU A 202 -3.17 -2.76 -14.14
N ALA A 203 -3.53 -3.50 -13.10
CA ALA A 203 -4.92 -3.77 -12.74
C ALA A 203 -5.64 -2.48 -12.34
N LEU A 204 -5.02 -1.64 -11.51
CA LEU A 204 -5.56 -0.33 -11.13
C LEU A 204 -5.79 0.57 -12.36
N ARG A 205 -4.92 0.55 -13.37
CA ARG A 205 -5.20 1.28 -14.62
C ARG A 205 -6.47 0.81 -15.33
N LYS A 206 -6.74 -0.50 -15.32
CA LYS A 206 -7.96 -1.06 -15.92
C LYS A 206 -9.20 -0.72 -15.11
N ALA A 207 -9.04 -0.42 -13.81
CA ALA A 207 -10.13 0.08 -12.96
C ALA A 207 -10.71 1.42 -13.44
N LYS A 208 -10.07 2.11 -14.40
CA LYS A 208 -10.66 3.28 -15.07
C LYS A 208 -12.01 2.98 -15.71
N ASP A 209 -12.23 1.73 -16.14
CA ASP A 209 -13.43 1.28 -16.83
C ASP A 209 -14.56 0.91 -15.85
N ILE A 210 -14.28 0.89 -14.54
CA ILE A 210 -15.29 0.68 -13.49
C ILE A 210 -16.17 1.93 -13.39
N ALA A 211 -17.48 1.70 -13.46
CA ALA A 211 -18.48 2.73 -13.18
C ALA A 211 -18.30 3.24 -11.75
N TRP A 212 -18.15 4.55 -11.59
CA TRP A 212 -17.70 5.15 -10.34
C TRP A 212 -18.56 6.34 -9.98
N LYS A 213 -18.91 6.40 -8.70
CA LYS A 213 -19.37 7.58 -7.99
C LYS A 213 -18.42 7.85 -6.83
N PRO A 214 -18.07 9.12 -6.55
CA PRO A 214 -17.25 9.48 -5.40
C PRO A 214 -17.76 8.84 -4.11
N LEU A 215 -16.86 8.34 -3.28
CA LEU A 215 -17.23 7.78 -1.97
C LEU A 215 -17.80 8.87 -1.06
N GLU A 216 -18.97 8.60 -0.48
CA GLU A 216 -19.57 9.47 0.52
C GLU A 216 -18.99 9.16 1.91
N LYS A 217 -18.35 10.15 2.55
CA LYS A 217 -17.75 10.03 3.90
C LYS A 217 -16.86 8.78 4.08
N PRO A 218 -15.84 8.60 3.23
CA PRO A 218 -14.93 7.45 3.33
C PRO A 218 -14.23 7.41 4.70
N ILE A 219 -14.30 6.24 5.34
CA ILE A 219 -13.76 6.04 6.69
C ILE A 219 -12.26 6.35 6.70
N GLY A 220 -11.85 7.16 7.68
CA GLY A 220 -10.45 7.40 7.96
C GLY A 220 -9.76 8.38 7.02
N ARG A 221 -10.48 9.07 6.12
CA ARG A 221 -9.89 10.16 5.33
C ARG A 221 -10.02 11.50 6.03
N ILE A 222 -8.99 12.33 5.89
CA ILE A 222 -9.02 13.73 6.33
C ILE A 222 -8.53 14.67 5.23
N ARG A 223 -9.15 15.86 5.17
CA ARG A 223 -8.63 16.97 4.36
C ARG A 223 -7.64 17.79 5.17
N VAL A 224 -6.46 18.02 4.61
CA VAL A 224 -5.34 18.77 5.23
C VAL A 224 -4.99 20.04 4.47
#